data_AF-A0A2P8WBI3-F1
#
_entry.id   AF-A0A2P8WBI3-F1
#
_cell.length_a   1.000
_cell.length_b   1.000
_cell.length_c   1.000
_cell.angle_alpha   90.00
_cell.angle_beta   90.00
_cell.angle_gamma   90.00
#
_symmetry.space_group_name_H-M   'P 1'
#
loop_
_entity.id
_entity.type
_entity.pdbx_description
1 polymer ?
#
loop_
_entity_poly.entity_id
_entity_poly.type
_entity_poly.pdbx_seq_one_letter_code
_entity_poly.pdbx_strand_id
1 'polypeptide(L)'
;MEVGDWVRLKQPFYPLPGHSPAYQYGIVEGVVASGGDIRAPAEILLKLVDPKSHSIYTDKTGARALYSFYPEEVEATEASQ
;
A
#
# COMPACT_ATOMS: atom_id res chain seq x y z
N MET A 1 10.16 8.18 0.62
CA MET A 1 8.85 7.66 0.20
C MET A 1 8.35 8.58 -0.89
N GLU A 2 8.58 8.17 -2.12
CA GLU A 2 8.16 8.80 -3.35
C GLU A 2 7.28 7.82 -4.14
N VAL A 3 6.54 8.33 -5.12
CA VAL A 3 5.77 7.47 -6.03
C VAL A 3 6.72 6.48 -6.72
N GLY A 4 6.38 5.20 -6.68
CA GLY A 4 7.20 4.10 -7.18
C GLY A 4 8.03 3.38 -6.10
N ASP A 5 8.19 3.96 -4.91
CA ASP A 5 8.91 3.30 -3.82
C ASP A 5 8.17 2.04 -3.37
N TRP A 6 8.95 0.99 -3.08
CA TRP A 6 8.44 -0.15 -2.35
C TRP A 6 8.43 0.16 -0.85
N VAL A 7 7.33 -0.21 -0.21
CA VAL A 7 7.17 -0.11 1.23
C VAL A 7 6.69 -1.44 1.80
N ARG A 8 7.02 -1.66 3.07
CA ARG A 8 6.53 -2.78 3.85
C ARG A 8 5.46 -2.30 4.81
N LEU A 9 4.34 -3.00 4.86
CA LEU A 9 3.31 -2.79 5.87
C LEU A 9 3.80 -3.41 7.19
N LYS A 10 3.70 -2.66 8.29
CA LYS A 10 4.08 -3.14 9.63
C LYS A 10 3.18 -4.28 10.11
N GLN A 11 1.94 -4.32 9.61
CA GLN A 11 0.99 -5.40 9.86
C GLN A 11 0.49 -6.01 8.54
N PRO A 12 0.18 -7.31 8.50
CA PRO A 12 -0.44 -7.91 7.33
C PRO A 12 -1.80 -7.28 7.05
N PHE A 13 -2.03 -6.88 5.81
CA PHE A 13 -3.30 -6.34 5.34
C PHE A 13 -4.08 -7.38 4.54
N TYR A 14 -5.39 -7.45 4.77
CA TYR A 14 -6.30 -8.36 4.08
C TYR A 14 -7.27 -7.52 3.24
N PRO A 15 -7.08 -7.46 1.91
CA PRO A 15 -7.95 -6.72 0.99
C PRO A 15 -9.42 -7.13 1.11
N LEU A 16 -9.64 -8.39 1.43
CA LEU A 16 -10.94 -9.01 1.64
C LEU A 16 -10.95 -9.66 3.03
N PRO A 17 -11.83 -9.22 3.95
CA PRO A 17 -11.91 -9.79 5.29
C PRO A 17 -12.08 -11.31 5.25
N GLY A 18 -11.22 -12.03 5.99
CA GLY A 18 -11.25 -13.49 6.06
C GLY A 18 -10.71 -14.24 4.83
N HIS A 19 -10.12 -13.55 3.86
CA HIS A 19 -9.60 -14.17 2.65
C HIS A 19 -8.08 -13.99 2.54
N SER A 20 -7.39 -15.11 2.25
CA SER A 20 -6.00 -15.10 1.82
C SER A 20 -5.89 -14.68 0.34
N PRO A 21 -4.74 -14.10 -0.09
CA PRO A 21 -3.53 -13.87 0.70
C PRO A 21 -3.53 -12.55 1.47
N ALA A 22 -2.85 -12.54 2.61
CA ALA A 22 -2.46 -11.31 3.29
C ALA A 22 -1.31 -10.63 2.52
N TYR A 23 -1.35 -9.31 2.41
CA TYR A 23 -0.30 -8.51 1.81
C TYR A 23 0.53 -7.83 2.90
N GLN A 24 1.84 -7.78 2.69
CA GLN A 24 2.78 -7.09 3.59
C GLN A 24 3.62 -6.05 2.86
N TYR A 25 3.40 -5.88 1.56
CA TYR A 25 4.16 -4.97 0.73
C TYR A 25 3.23 -4.20 -0.19
N GLY A 26 3.64 -2.98 -0.50
CA GLY A 26 2.96 -2.13 -1.46
C GLY A 26 3.94 -1.25 -2.22
N ILE A 27 3.48 -0.72 -3.34
CA ILE A 27 4.18 0.29 -4.14
C ILE A 27 3.43 1.60 -3.95
N VAL A 28 4.16 2.67 -3.63
CA VAL A 28 3.59 4.01 -3.43
C VAL A 28 3.06 4.56 -4.75
N GLU A 29 1.78 4.94 -4.76
CA GLU A 29 1.11 5.60 -5.89
C GLU A 29 0.85 7.08 -5.62
N GLY A 30 0.88 7.50 -4.37
CA GLY A 30 0.73 8.90 -4.00
C GLY A 30 0.73 9.12 -2.49
N VAL A 31 0.82 10.39 -2.12
CA VAL A 31 0.63 10.86 -0.75
C VAL A 31 -0.44 11.95 -0.80
N VAL A 32 -1.51 11.79 -0.02
CA VAL A 32 -2.66 12.69 0.00
C VAL A 32 -2.87 13.26 1.39
N ALA A 33 -3.24 14.53 1.48
CA ALA A 33 -3.71 15.11 2.74
C ALA A 33 -5.15 14.62 2.98
N SER A 34 -5.41 14.03 4.15
CA SER A 34 -6.74 13.48 4.43
C SER A 34 -7.78 14.62 4.51
N GLY A 35 -8.80 14.58 3.65
CA GLY A 35 -9.98 15.47 3.76
C GLY A 35 -9.80 16.97 3.48
N GLY A 36 -8.72 17.40 2.84
CA GLY A 36 -8.53 18.81 2.45
C GLY A 36 -8.24 19.78 3.62
N ASP A 37 -8.15 19.27 4.84
CA ASP A 37 -7.59 20.00 5.98
C ASP A 37 -6.08 19.77 6.01
N ILE A 38 -5.30 20.85 5.89
CA ILE A 38 -3.83 20.81 5.98
C ILE A 38 -3.32 20.25 7.31
N ARG A 39 -4.19 20.16 8.33
CA ARG A 39 -3.87 19.59 9.64
C ARG A 39 -4.14 18.10 9.74
N ALA A 40 -4.88 17.52 8.80
CA ALA A 40 -5.13 16.10 8.83
C ALA A 40 -3.83 15.34 8.51
N PRO A 41 -3.62 14.17 9.14
CA PRO A 41 -2.46 13.34 8.84
C PRO A 41 -2.45 12.96 7.36
N ALA A 42 -1.27 12.99 6.76
CA ALA A 42 -1.09 12.53 5.40
C ALA A 42 -1.36 11.02 5.33
N GLU A 43 -1.91 10.58 4.22
CA GLU A 43 -2.12 9.17 3.90
C GLU A 43 -1.29 8.79 2.68
N ILE A 44 -0.75 7.58 2.70
CA ILE A 44 0.06 7.01 1.63
C ILE A 44 -0.83 6.02 0.87
N LEU A 45 -1.01 6.27 -0.43
CA LEU A 45 -1.76 5.41 -1.32
C LEU A 45 -0.84 4.33 -1.87
N LEU A 46 -1.22 3.07 -1.71
CA LEU A 46 -0.46 1.92 -2.13
C LEU A 46 -1.24 1.03 -3.10
N LYS A 47 -0.54 0.51 -4.12
CA LYS A 47 -0.91 -0.77 -4.75
C LYS A 47 -0.28 -1.89 -3.97
N LEU A 48 -1.08 -2.87 -3.54
CA LEU A 48 -0.55 -4.04 -2.84
C LEU A 48 0.18 -4.96 -3.81
N VAL A 49 1.34 -5.46 -3.40
CA VAL A 49 2.21 -6.28 -4.25
C VAL A 49 2.64 -7.54 -3.49
N ASP A 50 2.65 -8.67 -4.19
CA ASP A 50 3.33 -9.88 -3.73
C ASP A 50 4.83 -9.74 -4.03
N PRO A 51 5.71 -9.71 -3.00
CA PRO A 51 7.15 -9.52 -3.22
C PRO A 51 7.83 -10.70 -3.91
N LYS A 52 7.21 -11.90 -3.94
CA LYS A 52 7.81 -13.08 -4.60
C LYS A 52 7.52 -13.10 -6.09
N SER A 53 6.29 -12.77 -6.46
CA SER A 53 5.84 -12.81 -7.85
C SER A 53 5.85 -11.45 -8.54
N HIS A 54 6.05 -10.37 -7.78
CA HIS A 54 5.86 -8.98 -8.20
C HIS A 54 4.45 -8.69 -8.77
N SER A 55 3.48 -9.55 -8.44
CA SER A 55 2.11 -9.39 -8.91
C SER A 55 1.38 -8.35 -8.06
N ILE A 56 0.75 -7.39 -8.74
CA ILE A 56 -0.13 -6.42 -8.10
C ILE A 56 -1.46 -7.09 -7.77
N TYR A 57 -1.98 -6.86 -6.57
CA TYR A 57 -3.33 -7.31 -6.21
C TYR A 57 -4.37 -6.77 -7.19
N THR A 58 -5.21 -7.68 -7.68
CA THR A 58 -6.43 -7.34 -8.40
C THR A 58 -7.61 -7.98 -7.67
N ASP A 59 -8.70 -7.24 -7.55
CA ASP A 59 -9.93 -7.79 -6.99
C ASP A 59 -10.59 -8.81 -7.96
N LYS A 60 -11.72 -9.37 -7.54
CA LYS A 60 -12.50 -10.34 -8.33
C LYS A 60 -12.99 -9.83 -9.69
N THR A 61 -12.98 -8.51 -9.91
CA THR A 61 -13.36 -7.88 -11.19
C THR A 61 -12.14 -7.57 -12.07
N GLY A 62 -10.92 -7.85 -11.59
CA GLY A 62 -9.68 -7.50 -12.25
C GLY A 62 -9.24 -6.06 -11.99
N ALA A 63 -9.92 -5.33 -11.10
CA ALA A 63 -9.57 -3.94 -10.79
C ALA A 63 -8.36 -3.88 -9.84
N ARG A 64 -7.45 -2.95 -10.11
CA ARG A 64 -6.30 -2.65 -9.24
C ARG A 64 -6.74 -1.61 -8.21
N ALA A 65 -7.09 -2.08 -7.02
CA ALA A 65 -7.48 -1.21 -5.93
C ALA A 65 -6.27 -0.44 -5.36
N LEU A 66 -6.53 0.79 -4.91
CA LEU A 66 -5.62 1.57 -4.08
C LEU A 66 -6.09 1.49 -2.63
N TYR A 67 -5.12 1.35 -1.73
CA TYR A 67 -5.36 1.31 -0.30
C TYR A 67 -4.59 2.44 0.36
N SER A 68 -5.21 3.13 1.32
CA SER A 68 -4.54 4.18 2.08
C SER A 68 -4.05 3.66 3.43
N PHE A 69 -2.87 4.14 3.83
CA PHE A 69 -2.23 3.82 5.10
C PHE A 69 -1.61 5.09 5.68
N TYR A 70 -1.54 5.18 6.99
CA TYR A 70 -0.79 6.25 7.65
C TYR A 70 0.72 5.98 7.56
N PRO A 71 1.56 7.04 7.56
CA PRO A 71 3.02 6.91 7.53
C PRO A 71 3.59 5.99 8.62
N GLU A 72 2.98 5.97 9.81
CA GLU A 72 3.38 5.10 10.90
C GLU A 72 3.04 3.62 10.69
N GLU A 73 2.20 3.26 9.72
CA GLU A 73 1.82 1.88 9.41
C GLU A 73 2.74 1.23 8.37
N VAL A 74 3.63 2.02 7.78
CA VAL A 74 4.53 1.59 6.71
C VAL A 74 6.00 1.83 7.06
N GLU A 75 6.88 1.04 6.46
CA GLU A 75 8.32 1.20 6.52
C GLU A 75 8.86 1.31 5.09
N ALA A 76 9.74 2.28 4.86
CA ALA A 76 10.44 2.36 3.58
C ALA A 76 11.32 1.12 3.45
N THR A 77 11.24 0.45 2.31
CA THR A 77 12.17 -0.64 1.98
C THR A 77 13.19 -0.12 1.00
N GLU A 78 14.45 -0.47 1.20
CA GLU A 78 15.44 -0.36 0.13
C GLU A 78 15.05 -1.40 -0.93
N ALA A 79 14.27 -1.00 -1.93
CA ALA A 79 14.13 -1.81 -3.13
C ALA A 79 15.53 -1.90 -3.75
N SER A 80 16.20 -3.04 -3.55
CA SER A 80 17.45 -3.35 -4.23
C SER A 80 17.21 -3.23 -5.73
N GLN A 81 17.93 -2.30 -6.36
CA GLN A 81 17.99 -2.16 -7.82
C GLN A 81 18.56 -3.41 -8.48
#